data_AF-A0A357B763-F1
#
_entry.id   AF-A0A357B763-F1
#
_cell.length_a   1.000
_cell.length_b   1.000
_cell.length_c   1.000
_cell.angle_alpha   90.00
_cell.angle_beta   90.00
_cell.angle_gamma   90.00
#
_symmetry.space_group_name_H-M   'P 1'
#
loop_
_entity.id
_entity.type
_entity.pdbx_description
1 polymer ?
#
loop_
_entity_poly.entity_id
_entity_poly.type
_entity_poly.pdbx_seq_one_letter_code
_entity_poly.pdbx_strand_id
1 'polypeptide(L)'
;MNRILSLFCLFVILGGTLVFGADNIGTIAQRTGLDRDLIGLISVEIEGTTLALTFIYVNERTLASRISPLLRQQILPHLEANAIVVWVSADADMSFSPNELVFRQQGRQPFSPDREDWATAPPEPWKIRAQEAAAGLLIMGARIDPTLPFWIEFRGQTTVIELEDPVLVYAEPLDYPVVAPQHVPIDLGMEDLALAEAFGITGEEIALLLGIDSRLVRTLFIGPAEEQLQIVLIHLAEQVREAHLGPGLFAQFERYIGRASIMVLAFSRTGANFSPWNFWASQGGRNYLLFAIARFTELTPGFIRPARDGRIEAGEMAAGIIILYRWIDPSLPFTVNYHTEKVEFLPLD
;
A
#
# COMPACT_ATOMS: atom_id res chain seq x y z
N MET A 1 -30.45 10.63 -8.04
CA MET A 1 -30.58 10.49 -9.51
C MET A 1 -29.21 10.66 -10.12
N ASN A 2 -28.71 9.55 -10.68
CA ASN A 2 -27.62 9.43 -11.67
C ASN A 2 -26.24 10.02 -11.36
N ARG A 3 -25.35 9.17 -10.82
CA ARG A 3 -24.04 8.87 -11.44
C ARG A 3 -23.65 7.41 -11.16
N ILE A 4 -24.39 6.50 -11.80
CA ILE A 4 -23.82 5.19 -12.16
C ILE A 4 -22.79 5.51 -13.24
N LEU A 5 -21.57 5.85 -12.82
CA LEU A 5 -20.44 5.89 -13.75
C LEU A 5 -20.18 4.42 -14.09
N SER A 6 -20.63 4.02 -15.27
CA SER A 6 -20.24 2.77 -15.92
C SER A 6 -18.75 2.52 -15.68
N LEU A 7 -18.44 1.52 -14.87
CA LEU A 7 -17.11 1.02 -14.51
C LEU A 7 -16.38 0.36 -15.71
N PHE A 8 -16.81 0.69 -16.93
CA PHE A 8 -16.81 -0.18 -18.11
C PHE A 8 -15.66 0.10 -19.09
N CYS A 9 -14.70 0.98 -18.76
CA CYS A 9 -13.67 1.39 -19.72
C CYS A 9 -12.23 1.51 -19.20
N LEU A 10 -11.91 1.13 -17.96
CA LEU A 10 -10.72 1.71 -17.32
C LEU A 10 -9.58 0.72 -17.00
N PHE A 11 -9.15 -0.05 -18.01
CA PHE A 11 -7.91 -0.85 -18.00
C PHE A 11 -7.15 -0.76 -19.33
N VAL A 12 -6.76 0.45 -19.71
CA VAL A 12 -6.08 0.71 -21.01
C VAL A 12 -4.63 0.17 -21.05
N ILE A 13 -4.12 -0.50 -20.01
CA ILE A 13 -2.81 -1.20 -20.04
C ILE A 13 -2.97 -2.75 -19.99
N LEU A 14 -4.18 -3.26 -20.23
CA LEU A 14 -4.41 -4.59 -20.84
C LEU A 14 -5.02 -4.45 -22.26
N GLY A 15 -5.16 -3.21 -22.75
CA GLY A 15 -5.81 -2.83 -24.01
C GLY A 15 -4.97 -3.01 -25.27
N GLY A 16 -4.08 -4.00 -25.28
CA GLY A 16 -3.37 -4.46 -26.47
C GLY A 16 -3.60 -5.96 -26.61
N THR A 17 -4.76 -6.33 -27.15
CA THR A 17 -5.10 -7.70 -27.61
C THR A 17 -4.53 -8.81 -26.72
N LEU A 18 -5.22 -9.16 -25.62
CA LEU A 18 -5.28 -10.57 -25.23
C LEU A 18 -5.95 -11.27 -26.43
N VAL A 19 -5.12 -11.79 -27.33
CA VAL A 19 -5.58 -12.48 -28.53
C VAL A 19 -6.18 -13.78 -28.03
N PHE A 20 -7.44 -14.00 -28.35
CA PHE A 20 -8.12 -15.27 -28.11
C PHE A 20 -7.28 -16.41 -28.69
N GLY A 21 -6.72 -17.22 -27.80
CA GLY A 21 -5.84 -18.33 -28.12
C GLY A 21 -4.65 -18.42 -27.16
N ALA A 22 -4.72 -19.35 -26.20
CA ALA A 22 -3.57 -19.86 -25.45
C ALA A 22 -2.63 -18.82 -24.83
N ASP A 23 -3.14 -17.70 -24.31
CA ASP A 23 -2.35 -16.89 -23.39
C ASP A 23 -2.00 -17.78 -22.20
N ASN A 24 -0.72 -18.08 -22.03
CA ASN A 24 -0.23 -18.82 -20.88
C ASN A 24 0.26 -17.81 -19.82
N ILE A 25 0.44 -18.29 -18.60
CA ILE A 25 0.95 -17.50 -17.47
C ILE A 25 2.24 -16.74 -17.85
N GLY A 26 3.10 -17.34 -18.68
CA GLY A 26 4.33 -16.71 -19.16
C GLY A 26 4.10 -15.47 -20.02
N THR A 27 3.13 -15.50 -20.94
CA THR A 27 2.78 -14.34 -21.78
C THR A 27 2.20 -13.20 -20.94
N ILE A 28 1.30 -13.53 -19.99
CA ILE A 28 0.70 -12.53 -19.09
C ILE A 28 1.79 -11.88 -18.24
N ALA A 29 2.64 -12.69 -17.60
CA ALA A 29 3.79 -12.23 -16.81
C ALA A 29 4.71 -11.30 -17.61
N GLN A 30 5.08 -11.68 -18.84
CA GLN A 30 5.97 -10.88 -19.67
C GLN A 30 5.39 -9.51 -20.03
N ARG A 31 4.09 -9.44 -20.34
CA ARG A 31 3.41 -8.19 -20.73
C ARG A 31 3.21 -7.25 -19.54
N THR A 32 2.72 -7.82 -18.44
CA THR A 32 2.36 -7.06 -17.23
C THR A 32 3.55 -6.80 -16.31
N GLY A 33 4.65 -7.55 -16.46
CA GLY A 33 5.74 -7.56 -15.48
C GLY A 33 5.33 -8.15 -14.13
N LEU A 34 4.22 -8.90 -14.08
CA LEU A 34 3.85 -9.70 -12.92
C LEU A 34 4.73 -10.94 -12.85
N ASP A 35 5.06 -11.33 -11.63
CA ASP A 35 5.69 -12.63 -11.41
C ASP A 35 4.69 -13.76 -11.64
N ARG A 36 5.18 -14.90 -12.13
CA ARG A 36 4.34 -16.01 -12.61
C ARG A 36 3.55 -16.67 -11.50
N ASP A 37 4.13 -16.76 -10.31
CA ASP A 37 3.53 -17.34 -9.12
C ASP A 37 2.36 -16.52 -8.56
N LEU A 38 2.20 -15.26 -9.00
CA LEU A 38 1.05 -14.43 -8.67
C LEU A 38 -0.18 -14.74 -9.55
N ILE A 39 -0.01 -15.51 -10.63
CA ILE A 39 -1.01 -15.65 -11.69
C ILE A 39 -1.59 -17.06 -11.69
N GLY A 40 -2.90 -17.16 -11.52
CA GLY A 40 -3.69 -18.34 -11.86
C GLY A 40 -4.43 -18.14 -13.19
N LEU A 41 -4.60 -19.20 -13.97
CA LEU A 41 -5.34 -19.14 -15.23
C LEU A 41 -6.23 -20.37 -15.41
N ILE A 42 -7.51 -20.15 -15.67
CA ILE A 42 -8.45 -21.17 -16.13
C ILE A 42 -8.97 -20.77 -17.49
N SER A 43 -8.95 -21.70 -18.45
CA SER A 43 -9.61 -21.55 -19.74
C SER A 43 -10.59 -22.71 -19.93
N VAL A 44 -11.83 -22.38 -20.29
CA VAL A 44 -12.91 -23.36 -20.46
C VAL A 44 -13.79 -22.98 -21.64
N GLU A 45 -14.23 -23.98 -22.39
CA GLU A 45 -15.17 -23.82 -23.49
C GLU A 45 -16.60 -24.03 -22.97
N ILE A 46 -17.48 -23.05 -23.21
CA ILE A 46 -18.88 -23.06 -22.80
C ILE A 46 -19.71 -22.78 -24.05
N GLU A 47 -20.47 -23.76 -24.52
CA GLU A 47 -21.35 -23.62 -25.70
C GLU A 47 -20.60 -23.10 -26.95
N GLY A 48 -19.34 -23.51 -27.14
CA GLY A 48 -18.49 -23.07 -28.25
C GLY A 48 -17.86 -21.68 -28.07
N THR A 49 -18.02 -21.06 -26.89
CA THR A 49 -17.38 -19.80 -26.49
C THR A 49 -16.23 -20.11 -25.54
N THR A 50 -15.05 -19.56 -25.81
CA THR A 50 -13.89 -19.69 -24.92
C THR A 50 -13.95 -18.63 -23.83
N LEU A 51 -14.12 -19.06 -22.57
CA LEU A 51 -14.03 -18.20 -21.39
C LEU A 51 -12.63 -18.36 -20.77
N ALA A 52 -11.95 -17.24 -20.53
CA ALA A 52 -10.70 -17.19 -19.79
C ALA A 52 -10.87 -16.44 -18.47
N LEU A 53 -10.44 -17.07 -17.37
CA LEU A 53 -10.41 -16.53 -16.01
C LEU A 53 -8.95 -16.37 -15.60
N THR A 54 -8.49 -15.13 -15.46
CA THR A 54 -7.16 -14.83 -14.93
C THR A 54 -7.30 -14.35 -13.49
N PHE A 55 -6.52 -14.94 -12.61
CA PHE A 55 -6.50 -14.65 -11.19
C PHE A 55 -5.14 -14.05 -10.84
N ILE A 56 -5.11 -12.88 -10.21
CA ILE A 56 -3.86 -12.19 -9.88
C ILE A 56 -3.85 -11.95 -8.38
N TYR A 57 -2.97 -12.65 -7.66
CA TYR A 57 -2.80 -12.46 -6.23
C TYR A 57 -2.34 -11.03 -5.93
N VAL A 58 -2.96 -10.39 -4.94
CA VAL A 58 -2.64 -9.01 -4.58
C VAL A 58 -1.58 -9.01 -3.48
N ASN A 59 -0.39 -8.53 -3.81
CA ASN A 59 0.68 -8.21 -2.87
C ASN A 59 1.56 -7.06 -3.42
N GLU A 60 2.66 -6.77 -2.72
CA GLU A 60 3.59 -5.72 -3.12
C GLU A 60 4.17 -5.94 -4.52
N ARG A 61 4.42 -7.20 -4.91
CA ARG A 61 4.96 -7.58 -6.22
C ARG A 61 3.96 -7.25 -7.34
N THR A 62 2.66 -7.43 -7.07
CA THR A 62 1.59 -6.99 -7.98
C THR A 62 1.58 -5.47 -8.18
N LEU A 63 1.80 -4.67 -7.13
CA LEU A 63 1.85 -3.20 -7.26
C LEU A 63 3.11 -2.70 -7.99
N ALA A 64 4.24 -3.39 -7.81
CA ALA A 64 5.51 -3.12 -8.47
C ALA A 64 5.51 -3.45 -9.98
N SER A 65 4.53 -4.24 -10.44
CA SER A 65 4.34 -4.56 -11.85
C SER A 65 3.84 -3.36 -12.68
N ARG A 66 3.71 -3.56 -13.99
CA ARG A 66 3.27 -2.55 -14.98
C ARG A 66 1.75 -2.37 -15.02
N ILE A 67 1.05 -2.63 -13.92
CA ILE A 67 -0.39 -2.38 -13.81
C ILE A 67 -0.72 -0.89 -13.96
N SER A 68 -1.94 -0.58 -14.40
CA SER A 68 -2.38 0.79 -14.60
C SER A 68 -2.42 1.58 -13.27
N PRO A 69 -2.18 2.90 -13.28
CA PRO A 69 -2.28 3.72 -12.07
C PRO A 69 -3.64 3.64 -11.37
N LEU A 70 -4.71 3.51 -12.14
CA LEU A 70 -6.05 3.34 -11.59
C LEU A 70 -6.21 1.98 -10.89
N LEU A 71 -5.78 0.88 -11.52
CA LEU A 71 -5.83 -0.42 -10.87
C LEU A 71 -5.01 -0.40 -9.60
N ARG A 72 -3.83 0.21 -9.65
CA ARG A 72 -2.98 0.39 -8.47
C ARG A 72 -3.75 1.12 -7.36
N GLN A 73 -4.46 2.22 -7.66
CA GLN A 73 -5.29 2.93 -6.69
C GLN A 73 -6.45 2.10 -6.13
N GLN A 74 -7.02 1.21 -6.93
CA GLN A 74 -8.11 0.31 -6.50
C GLN A 74 -7.62 -0.86 -5.66
N ILE A 75 -6.44 -1.40 -5.94
CA ILE A 75 -5.85 -2.53 -5.20
C ILE A 75 -5.21 -2.04 -3.89
N LEU A 76 -4.58 -0.86 -3.89
CA LEU A 76 -3.79 -0.36 -2.76
C LEU A 76 -4.49 -0.47 -1.39
N PRO A 77 -5.80 -0.17 -1.25
CA PRO A 77 -6.49 -0.30 0.04
C PRO A 77 -6.64 -1.76 0.54
N HIS A 78 -6.39 -2.75 -0.32
CA HIS A 78 -6.66 -4.17 -0.07
C HIS A 78 -5.38 -5.03 -0.06
N LEU A 79 -4.20 -4.41 -0.04
CA LEU A 79 -2.91 -5.10 -0.09
C LEU A 79 -2.74 -6.13 1.04
N GLU A 80 -3.26 -5.81 2.23
CA GLU A 80 -3.18 -6.66 3.42
C GLU A 80 -4.44 -7.52 3.62
N ALA A 81 -5.43 -7.40 2.75
CA ALA A 81 -6.73 -8.05 2.92
C ALA A 81 -6.73 -9.52 2.45
N ASN A 82 -5.59 -10.06 2.02
CA ASN A 82 -5.47 -11.33 1.31
C ASN A 82 -6.47 -11.38 0.15
N ALA A 83 -6.15 -10.65 -0.92
CA ALA A 83 -7.07 -10.38 -2.00
C ALA A 83 -6.55 -10.95 -3.34
N ILE A 84 -7.47 -11.10 -4.27
CA ILE A 84 -7.17 -11.53 -5.63
C ILE A 84 -7.99 -10.71 -6.62
N VAL A 85 -7.35 -10.25 -7.69
CA VAL A 85 -8.06 -9.69 -8.83
C VAL A 85 -8.54 -10.86 -9.69
N VAL A 86 -9.84 -10.90 -9.93
CA VAL A 86 -10.46 -11.85 -10.86
C VAL A 86 -10.77 -11.10 -12.14
N TRP A 87 -10.12 -11.51 -13.22
CA TRP A 87 -10.28 -10.95 -14.56
C TRP A 87 -10.87 -11.99 -15.49
N VAL A 88 -11.88 -11.59 -16.25
CA VAL A 88 -12.69 -12.52 -17.05
C VAL A 88 -12.90 -11.95 -18.44
N SER A 89 -12.61 -12.75 -19.46
CA SER A 89 -12.77 -12.39 -20.88
C SER A 89 -13.33 -13.55 -21.69
N ALA A 90 -14.10 -13.25 -22.73
CA ALA A 90 -14.71 -14.24 -23.62
C ALA A 90 -14.66 -13.81 -25.10
N ASP A 91 -14.58 -14.79 -26.00
CA ASP A 91 -14.55 -14.55 -27.46
C ASP A 91 -15.93 -14.20 -28.04
N ALA A 92 -16.99 -14.45 -27.29
CA ALA A 92 -18.36 -14.05 -27.58
C ALA A 92 -19.05 -13.44 -26.35
N ASP A 93 -20.17 -12.74 -26.59
CA ASP A 93 -21.02 -12.21 -25.52
C ASP A 93 -21.54 -13.35 -24.64
N MET A 94 -21.31 -13.27 -23.33
CA MET A 94 -21.79 -14.27 -22.39
C MET A 94 -21.99 -13.71 -20.98
N SER A 95 -22.63 -14.50 -20.14
CA SER A 95 -22.78 -14.21 -18.71
C SER A 95 -21.90 -15.13 -17.89
N PHE A 96 -21.17 -14.56 -16.94
CA PHE A 96 -20.35 -15.29 -15.97
C PHE A 96 -20.87 -15.04 -14.55
N SER A 97 -21.05 -16.09 -13.76
CA SER A 97 -21.43 -15.97 -12.35
C SER A 97 -20.20 -16.17 -11.46
N PRO A 98 -19.73 -15.14 -10.73
CA PRO A 98 -18.56 -15.29 -9.85
C PRO A 98 -18.77 -16.30 -8.72
N ASN A 99 -20.02 -16.58 -8.35
CA ASN A 99 -20.38 -17.53 -7.30
C ASN A 99 -20.13 -18.99 -7.71
N GLU A 100 -19.86 -19.25 -9.00
CA GLU A 100 -19.46 -20.57 -9.49
C GLU A 100 -17.97 -20.87 -9.21
N LEU A 101 -17.20 -19.88 -8.75
CA LEU A 101 -15.82 -20.09 -8.31
C LEU A 101 -15.79 -20.83 -6.96
N VAL A 102 -14.87 -21.78 -6.84
CA VAL A 102 -14.60 -22.49 -5.58
C VAL A 102 -13.12 -22.37 -5.27
N PHE A 103 -12.79 -21.85 -4.08
CA PHE A 103 -11.43 -21.75 -3.58
C PHE A 103 -11.19 -22.88 -2.57
N ARG A 104 -10.05 -23.55 -2.70
CA ARG A 104 -9.65 -24.66 -1.82
C ARG A 104 -8.23 -24.48 -1.32
N GLN A 105 -7.98 -24.95 -0.11
CA GLN A 105 -6.64 -25.04 0.46
C GLN A 105 -6.56 -26.23 1.39
N GLN A 106 -5.39 -26.87 1.44
CA GLN A 106 -5.16 -28.03 2.30
C GLN A 106 -5.44 -27.69 3.77
N GLY A 107 -6.20 -28.55 4.45
CA GLY A 107 -6.54 -28.37 5.87
C GLY A 107 -7.62 -27.32 6.15
N ARG A 108 -8.23 -26.73 5.11
CA ARG A 108 -9.29 -25.72 5.24
C ARG A 108 -10.56 -26.14 4.48
N GLN A 109 -11.70 -25.60 4.91
CA GLN A 109 -12.96 -25.81 4.20
C GLN A 109 -12.96 -25.04 2.86
N PRO A 110 -13.38 -25.67 1.75
CA PRO A 110 -13.63 -24.95 0.51
C PRO A 110 -14.64 -23.82 0.73
N PHE A 111 -14.48 -22.71 0.01
CA PHE A 111 -15.48 -21.65 0.00
C PHE A 111 -15.74 -21.14 -1.41
N SER A 112 -16.97 -20.70 -1.63
CA SER A 112 -17.38 -19.94 -2.82
C SER A 112 -17.62 -18.49 -2.41
N PRO A 113 -17.10 -17.51 -3.15
CA PRO A 113 -17.33 -16.10 -2.84
C PRO A 113 -18.81 -15.75 -2.87
N ASP A 114 -19.25 -14.97 -1.88
CA ASP A 114 -20.56 -14.30 -1.90
C ASP A 114 -20.41 -12.80 -2.22
N ARG A 115 -21.50 -12.03 -2.14
CA ARG A 115 -21.50 -10.59 -2.43
C ARG A 115 -20.52 -9.80 -1.56
N GLU A 116 -20.45 -10.13 -0.27
CA GLU A 116 -19.72 -9.34 0.73
C GLU A 116 -18.21 -9.51 0.57
N ASP A 117 -17.80 -10.58 -0.10
CA ASP A 117 -16.41 -10.87 -0.40
C ASP A 117 -15.81 -9.97 -1.49
N TRP A 118 -16.63 -9.27 -2.28
CA TRP A 118 -16.16 -8.43 -3.40
C TRP A 118 -16.01 -6.96 -2.98
N ALA A 119 -14.77 -6.45 -2.97
CA ALA A 119 -14.44 -5.07 -2.63
C ALA A 119 -14.84 -4.07 -3.74
N THR A 120 -14.71 -4.48 -5.00
CA THR A 120 -15.31 -3.80 -6.14
C THR A 120 -16.37 -4.73 -6.72
N ALA A 121 -17.61 -4.24 -6.79
CA ALA A 121 -18.85 -5.01 -7.04
C ALA A 121 -18.69 -6.13 -8.09
N PRO A 122 -19.41 -7.29 -7.99
CA PRO A 122 -20.88 -7.31 -7.75
C PRO A 122 -21.55 -8.64 -7.27
N PRO A 123 -22.89 -8.66 -7.14
CA PRO A 123 -23.67 -9.88 -7.39
C PRO A 123 -24.83 -9.62 -8.37
N GLU A 124 -24.49 -9.48 -9.64
CA GLU A 124 -25.32 -9.94 -10.75
C GLU A 124 -24.36 -10.70 -11.69
N PRO A 125 -24.83 -11.63 -12.53
CA PRO A 125 -23.96 -12.25 -13.53
C PRO A 125 -23.22 -11.18 -14.33
N TRP A 126 -21.90 -11.31 -14.44
CA TRP A 126 -21.06 -10.42 -15.22
C TRP A 126 -21.43 -10.59 -16.69
N LYS A 127 -21.93 -9.52 -17.30
CA LYS A 127 -22.16 -9.48 -18.75
C LYS A 127 -20.83 -9.17 -19.41
N ILE A 128 -20.19 -10.20 -19.94
CA ILE A 128 -18.96 -10.09 -20.71
C ILE A 128 -19.38 -9.89 -22.16
N ARG A 129 -18.92 -8.81 -22.78
CA ARG A 129 -19.07 -8.65 -24.23
C ARG A 129 -17.87 -9.27 -24.94
N ALA A 130 -18.09 -9.70 -26.17
CA ALA A 130 -17.04 -10.20 -27.03
C ALA A 130 -15.87 -9.20 -27.07
N GLN A 131 -14.66 -9.69 -26.81
CA GLN A 131 -13.42 -8.88 -26.80
C GLN A 131 -13.35 -7.81 -25.70
N GLU A 132 -14.32 -7.76 -24.80
CA GLU A 132 -14.25 -7.00 -23.56
C GLU A 132 -13.94 -7.92 -22.40
N ALA A 133 -13.46 -7.34 -21.31
CA ALA A 133 -13.20 -8.05 -20.09
C ALA A 133 -13.91 -7.39 -18.91
N ALA A 134 -14.33 -8.24 -17.97
CA ALA A 134 -14.85 -7.84 -16.68
C ALA A 134 -13.81 -8.15 -15.60
N ALA A 135 -13.74 -7.30 -14.59
CA ALA A 135 -12.82 -7.49 -13.47
C ALA A 135 -13.49 -7.17 -12.14
N GLY A 136 -13.09 -7.89 -11.11
CA GLY A 136 -13.51 -7.66 -9.73
C GLY A 136 -12.38 -7.95 -8.76
N LEU A 137 -12.40 -7.29 -7.62
CA LEU A 137 -11.45 -7.52 -6.53
C LEU A 137 -12.13 -8.36 -5.44
N LEU A 138 -11.63 -9.57 -5.25
CA LEU A 138 -12.15 -10.54 -4.28
C LEU A 138 -11.25 -10.55 -3.04
N ILE A 139 -11.87 -10.42 -1.87
CA ILE A 139 -11.21 -10.51 -0.56
C ILE A 139 -11.36 -11.94 -0.03
N MET A 140 -10.28 -12.70 -0.02
CA MET A 140 -10.28 -14.06 0.54
C MET A 140 -10.18 -14.02 2.07
N GLY A 141 -9.50 -13.00 2.61
CA GLY A 141 -9.36 -12.77 4.05
C GLY A 141 -8.70 -13.97 4.75
N ALA A 142 -9.15 -14.27 5.97
CA ALA A 142 -8.60 -15.36 6.75
C ALA A 142 -9.00 -16.77 6.25
N ARG A 143 -9.75 -16.92 5.16
CA ARG A 143 -10.17 -18.23 4.62
C ARG A 143 -9.06 -18.93 3.85
N ILE A 144 -8.19 -18.17 3.19
CA ILE A 144 -6.97 -18.65 2.54
C ILE A 144 -5.76 -18.18 3.34
N ASP A 145 -4.77 -19.04 3.45
CA ASP A 145 -3.43 -18.74 3.92
C ASP A 145 -2.52 -18.53 2.71
N PRO A 146 -2.03 -17.32 2.44
CA PRO A 146 -1.23 -17.10 1.24
C PRO A 146 0.18 -17.73 1.29
N THR A 147 0.61 -18.28 2.43
CA THR A 147 1.89 -19.03 2.50
C THR A 147 1.83 -20.44 2.00
N LEU A 148 0.62 -20.98 1.88
CA LEU A 148 0.40 -22.33 1.42
C LEU A 148 -0.24 -22.27 0.04
N PRO A 149 0.07 -23.24 -0.84
CA PRO A 149 -0.62 -23.35 -2.11
C PRO A 149 -2.14 -23.39 -1.92
N PHE A 150 -2.87 -22.72 -2.81
CA PHE A 150 -4.32 -22.80 -2.85
C PHE A 150 -4.79 -22.97 -4.29
N TRP A 151 -5.95 -23.62 -4.43
CA TRP A 151 -6.55 -23.98 -5.70
C TRP A 151 -7.80 -23.16 -5.94
N ILE A 152 -7.99 -22.77 -7.19
CA ILE A 152 -9.20 -22.10 -7.66
C ILE A 152 -9.81 -23.03 -8.70
N GLU A 153 -11.08 -23.35 -8.52
CA GLU A 153 -11.84 -24.25 -9.38
C GLU A 153 -13.00 -23.50 -10.04
N PHE A 154 -13.22 -23.82 -11.31
CA PHE A 154 -14.39 -23.38 -12.07
C PHE A 154 -14.78 -24.47 -13.07
N ARG A 155 -16.01 -24.97 -12.96
CA ARG A 155 -16.57 -26.01 -13.86
C ARG A 155 -15.65 -27.22 -14.08
N GLY A 156 -14.98 -27.68 -13.03
CA GLY A 156 -14.08 -28.84 -13.06
C GLY A 156 -12.68 -28.56 -13.62
N GLN A 157 -12.40 -27.33 -14.08
CA GLN A 157 -11.05 -26.86 -14.34
C GLN A 157 -10.47 -26.25 -13.06
N THR A 158 -9.15 -26.38 -12.89
CA THR A 158 -8.46 -25.93 -11.68
C THR A 158 -7.17 -25.21 -12.06
N THR A 159 -6.88 -24.13 -11.35
CA THR A 159 -5.53 -23.52 -11.31
C THR A 159 -5.02 -23.52 -9.87
N VAL A 160 -3.70 -23.50 -9.71
CA VAL A 160 -3.04 -23.34 -8.41
C VAL A 160 -2.32 -22.01 -8.38
N ILE A 161 -2.30 -21.38 -7.21
CA ILE A 161 -1.41 -20.26 -6.89
C ILE A 161 -0.55 -20.72 -5.71
N GLU A 162 0.77 -20.67 -5.91
CA GLU A 162 1.80 -21.04 -4.95
C GLU A 162 2.86 -19.96 -4.99
N LEU A 163 2.87 -19.09 -3.97
CA LEU A 163 3.78 -17.95 -3.91
C LEU A 163 5.19 -18.43 -3.57
N GLU A 164 6.20 -18.06 -4.38
CA GLU A 164 7.60 -18.45 -4.15
C GLU A 164 8.21 -17.74 -2.93
N ASP A 165 7.80 -16.48 -2.71
CA ASP A 165 8.10 -15.68 -1.54
C ASP A 165 6.79 -15.11 -0.98
N PRO A 166 6.07 -15.86 -0.13
CA PRO A 166 4.91 -15.34 0.55
C PRO A 166 5.40 -14.36 1.61
N VAL A 167 5.62 -13.10 1.22
CA VAL A 167 5.83 -12.02 2.18
C VAL A 167 4.52 -11.86 2.94
N LEU A 168 4.48 -12.52 4.09
CA LEU A 168 3.40 -12.39 5.04
C LEU A 168 3.48 -11.03 5.72
N VAL A 169 2.60 -10.12 5.31
CA VAL A 169 1.97 -9.24 6.30
C VAL A 169 0.77 -10.00 6.84
N TYR A 170 0.99 -11.04 7.65
CA TYR A 170 -0.04 -11.33 8.63
C TYR A 170 -0.08 -10.13 9.56
N ALA A 171 -1.16 -9.37 9.48
CA ALA A 171 -1.75 -8.90 10.71
C ALA A 171 -2.06 -10.17 11.54
N GLU A 172 -1.15 -10.53 12.44
CA GLU A 172 -1.64 -11.09 13.71
C GLU A 172 -2.76 -10.15 14.18
N PRO A 173 -3.86 -10.68 14.77
CA PRO A 173 -4.81 -9.80 15.42
C PRO A 173 -3.99 -8.93 16.35
N LEU A 174 -3.99 -7.62 16.09
CA LEU A 174 -3.47 -6.69 17.06
C LEU A 174 -4.20 -7.06 18.35
N ASP A 175 -3.47 -7.42 19.41
CA ASP A 175 -4.01 -7.59 20.77
C ASP A 175 -4.51 -6.24 21.35
N TYR A 176 -4.74 -5.27 20.46
CA TYR A 176 -5.29 -3.97 20.67
C TYR A 176 -6.40 -3.79 19.64
N PRO A 177 -7.57 -3.27 20.04
CA PRO A 177 -8.65 -3.03 19.10
C PRO A 177 -8.12 -2.18 17.93
N VAL A 178 -8.15 -2.77 16.73
CA VAL A 178 -8.07 -2.02 15.48
C VAL A 178 -9.39 -1.28 15.35
N VAL A 179 -9.54 -0.22 16.13
CA VAL A 179 -10.31 0.91 15.65
C VAL A 179 -9.48 1.40 14.49
N ALA A 180 -9.91 1.10 13.26
CA ALA A 180 -9.48 1.87 12.09
C ALA A 180 -9.55 3.33 12.56
N PRO A 181 -8.41 4.05 12.69
CA PRO A 181 -8.46 5.38 13.25
C PRO A 181 -9.45 6.12 12.37
N GLN A 182 -10.57 6.57 12.96
CA GLN A 182 -11.33 7.62 12.33
C GLN A 182 -10.30 8.70 12.08
N HIS A 183 -9.98 8.92 10.81
CA HIS A 183 -9.09 9.97 10.37
C HIS A 183 -9.80 11.29 10.67
N VAL A 184 -9.83 11.65 11.95
CA VAL A 184 -10.19 12.98 12.41
C VAL A 184 -8.86 13.71 12.39
N PRO A 185 -8.65 14.60 11.42
CA PRO A 185 -7.50 15.48 11.46
C PRO A 185 -7.60 16.30 12.74
N ILE A 186 -6.56 16.25 13.56
CA ILE A 186 -6.54 16.97 14.83
C ILE A 186 -5.88 18.32 14.57
N ASP A 187 -6.52 19.38 15.02
CA ASP A 187 -5.96 20.72 15.05
C ASP A 187 -4.83 20.74 16.07
N LEU A 188 -3.61 20.56 15.58
CA LEU A 188 -2.42 20.63 16.38
C LEU A 188 -2.19 22.11 16.69
N GLY A 189 -2.20 22.49 17.97
CA GLY A 189 -1.67 23.77 18.46
C GLY A 189 -0.16 23.85 18.21
N MET A 190 0.20 23.91 16.92
CA MET A 190 1.55 23.86 16.35
C MET A 190 2.27 25.18 16.45
N GLU A 191 1.72 26.17 17.16
CA GLU A 191 2.30 27.50 17.30
C GLU A 191 3.76 27.46 17.79
N ASP A 192 4.13 26.45 18.59
CA ASP A 192 5.50 26.25 19.07
C ASP A 192 6.46 25.59 18.05
N LEU A 193 5.95 24.77 17.12
CA LEU A 193 6.75 24.24 15.98
C LEU A 193 6.70 25.17 14.76
N ALA A 194 5.68 26.02 14.67
CA ALA A 194 5.59 27.13 13.73
C ALA A 194 6.66 28.20 14.03
N LEU A 195 7.19 28.26 15.27
CA LEU A 195 8.39 29.04 15.58
C LEU A 195 9.65 28.53 14.84
N ALA A 196 9.62 27.32 14.27
CA ALA A 196 10.64 26.81 13.35
C ALA A 196 10.46 27.36 11.91
N GLU A 197 10.03 28.62 11.78
CA GLU A 197 10.04 29.42 10.55
C GLU A 197 11.43 29.49 9.86
N ALA A 198 12.48 28.96 10.48
CA ALA A 198 13.81 28.86 9.90
C ALA A 198 14.01 27.54 9.14
N PHE A 199 13.55 27.54 7.89
CA PHE A 199 14.10 26.64 6.87
C PHE A 199 15.62 26.82 6.78
N GLY A 200 16.37 25.72 6.74
CA GLY A 200 17.84 25.71 6.85
C GLY A 200 18.36 25.33 8.23
N ILE A 201 17.47 25.06 9.19
CA ILE A 201 17.82 24.48 10.49
C ILE A 201 18.27 23.02 10.31
N THR A 202 19.41 22.70 10.90
CA THR A 202 20.02 21.36 10.95
C THR A 202 19.28 20.45 11.94
N GLY A 203 19.48 19.13 11.83
CA GLY A 203 18.90 18.19 12.79
C GLY A 203 19.34 18.47 14.24
N GLU A 204 20.53 19.02 14.45
CA GLU A 204 21.06 19.39 15.77
C GLU A 204 20.29 20.54 16.42
N GLU A 205 19.97 21.59 15.65
CA GLU A 205 19.22 22.73 16.15
C GLU A 205 17.76 22.36 16.47
N ILE A 206 17.15 21.46 15.69
CA ILE A 206 15.82 20.90 16.00
C ILE A 206 15.90 20.07 17.27
N ALA A 207 16.91 19.21 17.40
CA ALA A 207 17.09 18.40 18.60
C ALA A 207 17.23 19.27 19.85
N LEU A 208 18.00 20.36 19.76
CA LEU A 208 18.15 21.35 20.83
C LEU A 208 16.82 22.03 21.18
N LEU A 209 16.06 22.49 20.18
CA LEU A 209 14.75 23.11 20.37
C LEU A 209 13.78 22.18 21.08
N LEU A 210 13.76 20.91 20.67
CA LEU A 210 12.90 19.88 21.22
C LEU A 210 13.43 19.27 22.52
N GLY A 211 14.65 19.62 22.96
CA GLY A 211 15.28 19.01 24.13
C GLY A 211 15.53 17.52 24.01
N ILE A 212 15.82 17.01 22.80
CA ILE A 212 16.10 15.59 22.54
C ILE A 212 17.53 15.36 22.06
N ASP A 213 17.99 14.11 22.13
CA ASP A 213 19.31 13.71 21.61
C ASP A 213 19.37 13.95 20.09
N SER A 214 20.39 14.65 19.62
CA SER A 214 20.60 14.94 18.19
C SER A 214 20.80 13.68 17.34
N ARG A 215 21.19 12.55 17.94
CA ARG A 215 21.26 11.26 17.26
C ARG A 215 19.89 10.76 16.80
N LEU A 216 18.81 11.25 17.39
CA LEU A 216 17.42 10.91 17.04
C LEU A 216 16.87 11.76 15.91
N VAL A 217 17.53 12.84 15.51
CA VAL A 217 17.00 13.79 14.53
C VAL A 217 17.85 13.79 13.27
N ARG A 218 17.22 13.61 12.13
CA ARG A 218 17.87 13.70 10.81
C ARG A 218 17.07 14.62 9.92
N THR A 219 17.77 15.29 9.01
CA THR A 219 17.15 16.21 8.06
C THR A 219 17.57 15.84 6.65
N LEU A 220 16.61 15.81 5.74
CA LEU A 220 16.83 15.71 4.30
C LEU A 220 16.44 17.03 3.64
N PHE A 221 17.23 17.46 2.67
CA PHE A 221 16.92 18.60 1.80
C PHE A 221 16.80 18.07 0.38
N ILE A 222 15.59 18.13 -0.18
CA ILE A 222 15.25 17.56 -1.48
C ILE A 222 14.96 18.68 -2.47
N GLY A 223 15.46 18.53 -3.70
CA GLY A 223 15.12 19.40 -4.82
C GLY A 223 15.98 20.68 -4.92
N PRO A 224 15.78 21.45 -6.00
CA PRO A 224 16.46 22.72 -6.22
C PRO A 224 15.93 23.82 -5.29
N ALA A 225 16.67 24.92 -5.13
CA ALA A 225 16.31 26.03 -4.23
C ALA A 225 14.91 26.64 -4.50
N GLU A 226 14.41 26.56 -5.73
CA GLU A 226 13.10 27.07 -6.15
C GLU A 226 11.93 26.15 -5.77
N GLU A 227 12.20 24.88 -5.48
CA GLU A 227 11.21 23.86 -5.08
C GLU A 227 11.79 22.99 -3.95
N GLN A 228 12.34 23.65 -2.93
CA GLN A 228 13.03 22.96 -1.86
C GLN A 228 12.02 22.35 -0.89
N LEU A 229 12.20 21.05 -0.63
CA LEU A 229 11.48 20.30 0.38
C LEU A 229 12.46 19.95 1.51
N GLN A 230 12.15 20.38 2.72
CA GLN A 230 12.88 19.98 3.92
C GLN A 230 12.07 18.90 4.64
N ILE A 231 12.70 17.78 4.95
CA ILE A 231 12.08 16.69 5.70
C ILE A 231 12.89 16.45 6.96
N VAL A 232 12.25 16.60 8.11
CA VAL A 232 12.80 16.29 9.42
C VAL A 232 12.27 14.92 9.83
N LEU A 233 13.17 14.04 10.24
CA LEU A 233 12.92 12.68 10.64
C LEU A 233 13.38 12.50 12.08
N ILE A 234 12.45 12.19 12.97
CA ILE A 234 12.71 12.02 14.41
C ILE A 234 12.44 10.57 14.78
N HIS A 235 13.46 9.85 15.21
CA HIS A 235 13.31 8.50 15.74
C HIS A 235 12.61 8.54 17.09
N LEU A 236 11.43 7.92 17.17
CA LEU A 236 10.62 7.83 18.38
C LEU A 236 11.16 6.76 19.33
N ALA A 237 12.36 6.97 19.84
CA ALA A 237 12.98 6.15 20.90
C ALA A 237 12.50 6.60 22.29
N GLU A 238 12.77 5.79 23.32
CA GLU A 238 12.33 6.08 24.70
C GLU A 238 12.79 7.45 25.22
N GLN A 239 13.96 7.91 24.78
CA GLN A 239 14.52 9.22 25.14
C GLN A 239 13.65 10.40 24.67
N VAL A 240 12.77 10.21 23.68
CA VAL A 240 11.82 11.26 23.23
C VAL A 240 10.75 11.55 24.29
N ARG A 241 10.58 10.69 25.31
CA ARG A 241 9.67 10.98 26.44
C ARG A 241 10.07 12.20 27.26
N GLU A 242 11.34 12.55 27.23
CA GLU A 242 11.90 13.70 27.95
C GLU A 242 11.89 14.98 27.10
N ALA A 243 11.37 14.92 25.86
CA ALA A 243 11.32 16.05 24.95
C ALA A 243 10.46 17.20 25.48
N HIS A 244 10.84 18.43 25.15
CA HIS A 244 10.05 19.65 25.32
C HIS A 244 8.93 19.74 24.27
N LEU A 245 8.08 18.72 24.19
CA LEU A 245 6.93 18.68 23.28
C LEU A 245 5.67 19.03 24.06
N GLY A 246 4.80 19.84 23.44
CA GLY A 246 3.51 20.16 24.02
C GLY A 246 2.72 18.89 24.35
N PRO A 247 2.00 18.83 25.48
CA PRO A 247 1.33 17.61 25.95
C PRO A 247 0.31 17.06 24.94
N GLY A 248 -0.31 17.93 24.13
CA GLY A 248 -1.23 17.54 23.07
C GLY A 248 -0.57 16.82 21.90
N LEU A 249 0.68 17.18 21.55
CA LEU A 249 1.46 16.50 20.51
C LEU A 249 2.02 15.19 21.05
N PHE A 250 2.56 15.20 22.27
CA PHE A 250 3.08 14.00 22.93
C PHE A 250 2.05 12.87 23.01
N ALA A 251 0.82 13.17 23.45
CA ALA A 251 -0.25 12.18 23.57
C ALA A 251 -0.60 11.48 22.24
N GLN A 252 -0.32 12.10 21.09
CA GLN A 252 -0.64 11.51 19.78
C GLN A 252 0.39 10.49 19.32
N PHE A 253 1.67 10.70 19.65
CA PHE A 253 2.72 9.80 19.22
C PHE A 253 3.26 8.88 20.32
N GLU A 254 2.86 9.07 21.58
CA GLU A 254 3.35 8.31 22.74
C GLU A 254 3.29 6.79 22.50
N ARG A 255 2.20 6.31 21.89
CA ARG A 255 1.99 4.88 21.61
C ARG A 255 2.99 4.27 20.62
N TYR A 256 3.78 5.08 19.91
CA TYR A 256 4.78 4.65 18.94
C TYR A 256 6.21 4.72 19.48
N ILE A 257 6.41 5.30 20.66
CA ILE A 257 7.71 5.36 21.32
C ILE A 257 8.22 3.94 21.58
N GLY A 258 9.49 3.70 21.24
CA GLY A 258 10.15 2.40 21.38
C GLY A 258 9.74 1.35 20.34
N ARG A 259 8.90 1.71 19.35
CA ARG A 259 8.34 0.76 18.37
C ARG A 259 8.93 0.92 16.97
N ALA A 260 10.22 1.25 16.87
CA ALA A 260 10.91 1.47 15.59
C ALA A 260 10.07 2.38 14.66
N SER A 261 9.73 3.57 15.14
CA SER A 261 8.84 4.50 14.43
C SER A 261 9.55 5.84 14.24
N ILE A 262 9.26 6.49 13.11
CA ILE A 262 9.86 7.76 12.72
C ILE A 262 8.75 8.80 12.59
N MET A 263 8.82 9.87 13.36
CA MET A 263 7.99 11.05 13.10
C MET A 263 8.61 11.83 11.94
N VAL A 264 7.77 12.22 10.99
CA VAL A 264 8.12 12.95 9.78
C VAL A 264 7.47 14.32 9.84
N LEU A 265 8.26 15.35 9.63
CA LEU A 265 7.81 16.72 9.46
C LEU A 265 8.35 17.23 8.12
N ALA A 266 7.48 17.41 7.14
CA ALA A 266 7.83 17.84 5.79
C ALA A 266 7.35 19.28 5.56
N PHE A 267 8.23 20.13 5.05
CA PHE A 267 8.01 21.57 4.90
C PHE A 267 8.50 22.07 3.53
N SER A 268 7.83 23.07 2.97
CA SER A 268 8.34 23.80 1.80
C SER A 268 8.05 25.31 1.84
N ARG A 269 9.02 26.14 1.40
CA ARG A 269 8.86 27.61 1.34
C ARG A 269 8.15 28.10 0.09
N THR A 270 8.37 27.41 -1.02
CA THR A 270 7.84 27.77 -2.35
C THR A 270 6.76 26.79 -2.81
N GLY A 271 6.46 25.82 -1.94
CA GLY A 271 5.70 24.63 -2.24
C GLY A 271 6.58 23.60 -2.94
N ALA A 272 6.35 22.33 -2.64
CA ALA A 272 7.10 21.22 -3.23
C ALA A 272 6.26 19.96 -3.29
N ASN A 273 6.53 19.12 -4.28
CA ASN A 273 5.92 17.80 -4.34
C ASN A 273 6.39 16.95 -3.14
N PHE A 274 5.44 16.40 -2.41
CA PHE A 274 5.67 15.52 -1.28
C PHE A 274 4.70 14.35 -1.35
N SER A 275 5.26 13.16 -1.23
CA SER A 275 4.49 11.94 -1.03
C SER A 275 5.18 11.08 0.03
N PRO A 276 4.48 10.67 1.10
CA PRO A 276 5.07 9.76 2.09
C PRO A 276 5.33 8.36 1.51
N TRP A 277 4.74 8.04 0.36
CA TRP A 277 4.98 6.80 -0.37
C TRP A 277 6.38 6.71 -0.99
N ASN A 278 7.13 7.82 -0.99
CA ASN A 278 8.52 7.86 -1.46
C ASN A 278 9.51 7.45 -0.36
N PHE A 279 9.03 7.23 0.88
CA PHE A 279 9.87 6.72 1.96
C PHE A 279 10.11 5.22 1.83
N TRP A 280 11.32 4.81 2.18
CA TRP A 280 11.67 3.42 2.44
C TRP A 280 12.82 3.35 3.45
N ALA A 281 12.91 2.23 4.16
CA ALA A 281 13.99 2.00 5.12
C ALA A 281 14.95 0.91 4.60
N SER A 282 16.20 0.90 5.08
CA SER A 282 17.04 -0.28 4.90
C SER A 282 17.88 -0.60 6.12
N GLN A 283 18.14 -1.88 6.34
CA GLN A 283 18.98 -2.39 7.41
C GLN A 283 19.59 -3.72 6.97
N GLY A 284 20.89 -3.91 7.23
CA GLY A 284 21.59 -5.15 6.91
C GLY A 284 21.54 -5.55 5.42
N GLY A 285 21.50 -4.57 4.51
CA GLY A 285 21.41 -4.80 3.06
C GLY A 285 20.02 -5.15 2.54
N ARG A 286 18.99 -5.14 3.40
CA ARG A 286 17.58 -5.33 3.01
C ARG A 286 16.87 -3.98 2.92
N ASN A 287 16.01 -3.82 1.91
CA ASN A 287 15.18 -2.64 1.72
C ASN A 287 13.73 -2.95 2.12
N TYR A 288 13.12 -2.04 2.86
CA TYR A 288 11.76 -2.11 3.39
C TYR A 288 10.96 -0.94 2.83
N LEU A 289 10.09 -1.24 1.87
CA LEU A 289 9.29 -0.25 1.17
C LEU A 289 7.95 -0.04 1.88
N LEU A 290 7.51 1.21 2.00
CA LEU A 290 6.34 1.59 2.80
C LEU A 290 5.11 1.77 1.90
N PHE A 291 4.37 0.69 1.67
CA PHE A 291 3.25 0.67 0.72
C PHE A 291 1.85 0.50 1.35
N ALA A 292 1.76 0.35 2.68
CA ALA A 292 0.49 0.21 3.39
C ALA A 292 0.13 1.47 4.20
N ILE A 293 -1.13 1.93 4.10
CA ILE A 293 -1.64 3.08 4.88
C ILE A 293 -1.47 2.85 6.38
N ALA A 294 -1.63 1.61 6.85
CA ALA A 294 -1.46 1.25 8.26
C ALA A 294 -0.03 1.48 8.79
N ARG A 295 0.96 1.66 7.90
CA ARG A 295 2.33 2.06 8.25
C ARG A 295 2.48 3.53 8.51
N PHE A 296 1.41 4.31 8.32
CA PHE A 296 1.40 5.73 8.52
C PHE A 296 0.36 6.12 9.56
N THR A 297 0.65 7.18 10.30
CA THR A 297 -0.33 7.87 11.13
C THR A 297 -0.25 9.34 10.80
N GLU A 298 -1.37 9.95 10.42
CA GLU A 298 -1.43 11.37 10.12
C GLU A 298 -1.38 12.16 11.42
N LEU A 299 -0.48 13.13 11.50
CA LEU A 299 -0.47 14.15 12.54
C LEU A 299 -1.13 15.43 12.01
N THR A 300 -0.91 15.77 10.74
CA THR A 300 -1.68 16.79 10.03
C THR A 300 -2.61 16.18 8.98
N PRO A 301 -3.78 16.80 8.72
CA PRO A 301 -4.65 16.39 7.63
C PRO A 301 -3.88 16.27 6.30
N GLY A 302 -4.12 15.17 5.58
CA GLY A 302 -3.58 14.99 4.24
C GLY A 302 -2.11 14.57 4.19
N PHE A 303 -1.49 14.17 5.30
CA PHE A 303 -0.13 13.64 5.24
C PHE A 303 -0.03 12.39 4.33
N ILE A 304 -0.96 11.42 4.46
CA ILE A 304 -1.00 10.18 3.65
C ILE A 304 -1.55 10.45 2.24
N ARG A 305 -2.46 11.43 2.14
CA ARG A 305 -3.10 11.86 0.89
C ARG A 305 -3.06 13.39 0.80
N PRO A 306 -1.96 14.00 0.35
CA PRO A 306 -1.87 15.44 0.24
C PRO A 306 -2.98 15.95 -0.67
N ALA A 307 -3.78 16.89 -0.18
CA ALA A 307 -4.81 17.51 -0.99
C ALA A 307 -4.14 18.28 -2.15
N ARG A 308 -4.71 18.17 -3.35
CA ARG A 308 -4.16 18.72 -4.62
C ARG A 308 -2.81 18.12 -5.01
N ASP A 309 -2.86 17.11 -5.88
CA ASP A 309 -1.75 16.68 -6.74
C ASP A 309 -0.45 16.22 -6.05
N GLY A 310 -0.44 15.98 -4.73
CA GLY A 310 0.75 15.53 -4.01
C GLY A 310 1.75 16.64 -3.69
N ARG A 311 1.26 17.85 -3.41
CA ARG A 311 2.09 19.04 -3.11
C ARG A 311 1.85 19.56 -1.70
N ILE A 312 2.91 19.97 -1.02
CA ILE A 312 2.86 20.84 0.18
C ILE A 312 2.93 22.27 -0.32
N GLU A 313 1.99 23.14 0.08
CA GLU A 313 2.01 24.54 -0.33
C GLU A 313 3.09 25.35 0.41
N ALA A 314 3.38 26.53 -0.12
CA ALA A 314 4.33 27.46 0.48
C ALA A 314 3.94 27.82 1.92
N GLY A 315 4.82 27.52 2.88
CA GLY A 315 4.59 27.79 4.31
C GLY A 315 3.71 26.75 5.01
N GLU A 316 3.24 25.72 4.31
CA GLU A 316 2.53 24.61 4.92
C GLU A 316 3.49 23.50 5.36
N MET A 317 2.98 22.66 6.27
CA MET A 317 3.68 21.49 6.78
C MET A 317 2.79 20.26 6.66
N ALA A 318 3.36 19.15 6.21
CA ALA A 318 2.77 17.83 6.36
C ALA A 318 3.52 17.04 7.45
N ALA A 319 2.81 16.56 8.46
CA ALA A 319 3.36 15.74 9.52
C ALA A 319 2.65 14.41 9.70
N GLY A 320 3.44 13.39 10.02
CA GLY A 320 2.95 12.04 10.26
C GLY A 320 3.98 11.15 10.94
N ILE A 321 3.61 9.90 11.19
CA ILE A 321 4.49 8.89 11.78
C ILE A 321 4.57 7.72 10.81
N ILE A 322 5.79 7.27 10.53
CA ILE A 322 6.10 6.04 9.81
C ILE A 322 6.37 4.94 10.85
N ILE A 323 5.68 3.81 10.71
CA ILE A 323 5.82 2.66 11.60
C ILE A 323 6.66 1.60 10.90
N LEU A 324 7.92 1.44 11.33
CA LEU A 324 8.87 0.44 10.81
C LEU A 324 8.92 -0.82 11.69
N TYR A 325 8.01 -0.92 12.66
CA TYR A 325 7.90 -2.04 13.58
C TYR A 325 7.91 -3.40 12.86
N ARG A 326 8.73 -4.32 13.39
CA ARG A 326 9.05 -5.67 12.87
C ARG A 326 9.89 -5.72 11.59
N TRP A 327 10.18 -4.60 10.95
CA TRP A 327 11.03 -4.55 9.75
C TRP A 327 12.46 -4.15 10.07
N ILE A 328 12.64 -3.25 11.02
CA ILE A 328 13.96 -2.88 11.52
C ILE A 328 14.09 -3.20 12.99
N ASP A 329 15.31 -3.54 13.39
CA ASP A 329 15.76 -3.55 14.77
C ASP A 329 16.37 -2.17 15.08
N PRO A 330 15.74 -1.34 15.92
CA PRO A 330 16.24 0.00 16.23
C PRO A 330 17.54 0.00 17.05
N SER A 331 17.97 -1.15 17.57
CA SER A 331 19.28 -1.31 18.24
C SER A 331 20.45 -1.49 17.26
N LEU A 332 20.17 -1.63 15.97
CA LEU A 332 21.16 -1.73 14.90
C LEU A 332 21.07 -0.50 13.98
N PRO A 333 22.16 -0.12 13.29
CA PRO A 333 22.10 0.95 12.30
C PRO A 333 21.03 0.67 11.24
N PHE A 334 20.26 1.69 10.88
CA PHE A 334 19.31 1.63 9.78
C PHE A 334 19.29 2.94 9.04
N THR A 335 18.87 2.92 7.78
CA THR A 335 18.69 4.13 6.98
C THR A 335 17.23 4.35 6.67
N VAL A 336 16.84 5.62 6.61
CA VAL A 336 15.58 6.07 6.05
C VAL A 336 15.91 6.86 4.80
N ASN A 337 15.22 6.54 3.72
CA ASN A 337 15.48 7.05 2.39
C ASN A 337 14.20 7.75 1.92
N TYR A 338 14.38 8.84 1.19
CA TYR A 338 13.32 9.55 0.49
C TYR A 338 13.79 9.82 -0.93
N HIS A 339 13.14 9.18 -1.91
CA HIS A 339 13.68 9.09 -3.27
C HIS A 339 15.13 8.57 -3.28
N THR A 340 16.08 9.40 -3.71
CA THR A 340 17.52 9.10 -3.82
C THR A 340 18.31 9.57 -2.60
N GLU A 341 17.72 10.41 -1.75
CA GLU A 341 18.37 10.94 -0.56
C GLU A 341 18.15 10.01 0.63
N LYS A 342 19.13 9.97 1.53
CA LYS A 342 19.10 9.06 2.68
C LYS A 342 19.76 9.63 3.90
N VAL A 343 19.27 9.20 5.05
CA VAL A 343 19.86 9.46 6.36
C VAL A 343 20.03 8.16 7.12
N GLU A 344 21.08 8.10 7.93
CA GLU A 344 21.39 6.96 8.78
C GLU A 344 21.08 7.28 10.25
N PHE A 345 20.36 6.37 10.89
CA PHE A 345 20.16 6.33 12.32
C PHE A 345 21.10 5.28 12.90
N LEU A 346 21.93 5.71 13.85
CA LEU A 346 22.84 4.84 14.57
C LEU A 346 22.17 4.34 15.85
N PRO A 347 22.62 3.20 16.39
CA PRO A 347 22.17 2.72 17.69
C PRO A 347 22.34 3.79 18.77
N LEU A 348 21.41 3.80 19.71
CA LEU A 348 21.51 4.56 20.95
C LEU A 348 22.20 3.66 21.98
N ASP A 349 23.25 4.18 22.62
CA ASP A 349 24.03 3.46 23.64
C ASP A 349 23.23 3.16 24.92
#